data_AF-A0A929M1T9-F1
#
_entry.id   AF-A0A929M1T9-F1
#
_cell.length_a   1.000
_cell.length_b   1.000
_cell.length_c   1.000
_cell.angle_alpha   90.00
_cell.angle_beta   90.00
_cell.angle_gamma   90.00
#
_symmetry.space_group_name_H-M   'P 1'
#
loop_
_entity.id
_entity.type
_entity.pdbx_description
1 polymer ?
#
loop_
_entity_poly.entity_id
_entity_poly.type
_entity_poly.pdbx_seq_one_letter_code
_entity_poly.pdbx_strand_id
1 'polypeptide(L)'
;HVAIEAVIQGGTGVLSFEEEMPQVYPEHLEAGTLNSHGIAGLSVAVDFVSTQGVCAVHSHDLELVKQFVAEVRQVPGIELYGSFPDNISELNGESSQKDHAPIVTLNLDGWTSSELARVLSVEYDISVRAGAHCAPRMHRALGTQDTGSVRFSFGFYTTEDEIHKATTALNELAKSVM
;
A
#
# COMPACT_ATOMS: atom_id res chain seq x y z
N HIS A 1 18.24 -26.58 2.01
CA HIS A 1 18.08 -25.80 0.78
C HIS A 1 17.28 -26.62 -0.22
N VAL A 2 16.24 -26.04 -0.83
CA VAL A 2 15.53 -26.67 -1.94
C VAL A 2 16.28 -26.25 -3.21
N ALA A 3 16.75 -27.22 -3.99
CA ALA A 3 17.33 -26.93 -5.30
C ALA A 3 16.20 -26.45 -6.23
N ILE A 4 16.39 -25.29 -6.86
CA ILE A 4 15.45 -24.74 -7.83
C ILE A 4 16.04 -25.04 -9.21
N GLU A 5 15.41 -25.95 -9.95
CA GLU A 5 15.83 -26.27 -11.31
C GLU A 5 15.04 -25.42 -12.31
N ALA A 6 15.73 -24.81 -13.28
CA ALA A 6 15.09 -24.06 -14.33
C ALA A 6 14.37 -25.02 -15.30
N VAL A 7 13.09 -24.75 -15.59
CA VAL A 7 12.34 -25.52 -16.61
C VAL A 7 12.82 -25.18 -18.03
N ILE A 8 13.22 -23.92 -18.25
CA ILE A 8 13.83 -23.40 -19.47
C ILE A 8 14.89 -22.40 -19.05
N GLN A 9 16.07 -22.46 -19.66
CA GLN A 9 17.17 -21.53 -19.41
C GLN A 9 17.68 -20.89 -20.70
N GLY A 10 18.28 -19.71 -20.56
CA GLY A 10 19.03 -19.01 -21.60
C GLY A 10 20.35 -18.52 -21.02
N GLY A 11 21.16 -17.79 -21.78
CA GLY A 11 22.42 -17.25 -21.25
C GLY A 11 22.20 -16.14 -20.22
N THR A 12 23.18 -15.90 -19.36
CA THR A 12 23.20 -14.82 -18.35
C THR A 12 23.76 -13.49 -18.88
N GLY A 13 24.39 -13.51 -20.06
CA GLY A 13 25.11 -12.36 -20.60
C GLY A 13 26.47 -12.08 -19.93
N VAL A 14 26.93 -12.91 -18.98
CA VAL A 14 28.24 -12.78 -18.33
C VAL A 14 29.21 -13.93 -18.63
N LEU A 15 28.72 -15.18 -18.73
CA LEU A 15 29.53 -16.36 -19.10
C LEU A 15 29.18 -16.82 -20.51
N SER A 16 29.43 -15.97 -21.50
CA SER A 16 28.92 -16.13 -22.88
C SER A 16 29.38 -17.39 -23.62
N PHE A 17 30.40 -18.10 -23.12
CA PHE A 17 30.92 -19.31 -23.73
C PHE A 17 30.46 -20.60 -23.03
N GLU A 18 29.80 -20.48 -21.89
CA GLU A 18 29.19 -21.62 -21.22
C GLU A 18 27.85 -21.93 -21.90
N GLU A 19 27.62 -23.20 -22.24
CA GLU A 19 26.35 -23.65 -22.84
C GLU A 19 25.23 -23.72 -21.79
N GLU A 20 25.62 -23.89 -20.53
CA GLU A 20 24.74 -24.05 -19.37
C GLU A 20 24.72 -22.79 -18.50
N MET A 21 23.63 -22.58 -17.75
CA MET A 21 23.58 -21.52 -16.76
C MET A 21 24.64 -21.73 -15.66
N PRO A 22 25.22 -20.64 -15.12
CA PRO A 22 26.04 -20.72 -13.92
C PRO A 22 25.29 -21.43 -12.79
N GLN A 23 25.99 -22.30 -12.07
CA GLN A 23 25.43 -22.98 -10.88
C GLN A 23 25.63 -22.17 -9.59
N VAL A 24 26.36 -21.05 -9.69
CA VAL A 24 26.60 -20.13 -8.60
C VAL A 24 25.44 -19.15 -8.45
N TYR A 25 25.08 -18.84 -7.22
CA TYR A 25 24.04 -17.87 -6.90
C TYR A 25 24.68 -16.47 -6.75
N PRO A 26 23.97 -15.40 -7.17
CA PRO A 26 22.58 -15.38 -7.65
C PRO A 26 22.38 -15.70 -9.13
N GLU A 27 23.44 -15.77 -9.94
CA GLU A 27 23.37 -15.87 -11.41
C GLU A 27 22.57 -17.08 -11.90
N HIS A 28 22.55 -18.17 -11.13
CA HIS A 28 21.73 -19.34 -11.36
C HIS A 28 20.23 -19.05 -11.54
N LEU A 29 19.73 -17.96 -10.96
CA LEU A 29 18.32 -17.54 -11.03
C LEU A 29 18.09 -16.29 -11.91
N GLU A 30 19.13 -15.76 -12.54
CA GLU A 30 19.11 -14.47 -13.24
C GLU A 30 19.43 -14.65 -14.73
N ALA A 31 18.56 -15.39 -15.43
CA ALA A 31 18.69 -15.60 -16.86
C ALA A 31 18.42 -14.31 -17.66
N GLY A 32 19.18 -14.13 -18.73
CA GLY A 32 19.06 -12.98 -19.63
C GLY A 32 19.80 -11.73 -19.15
N THR A 33 19.73 -10.68 -19.96
CA THR A 33 20.30 -9.37 -19.59
C THR A 33 19.48 -8.77 -18.44
N LEU A 34 20.17 -8.45 -17.35
CA LEU A 34 19.56 -7.83 -16.18
C LEU A 34 18.96 -6.46 -16.47
N ASN A 35 17.93 -6.09 -15.71
CA ASN A 35 17.37 -4.73 -15.71
C ASN A 35 18.30 -3.78 -14.94
N SER A 36 19.49 -3.49 -15.49
CA SER A 36 20.52 -2.69 -14.82
C SER A 36 20.02 -1.31 -14.38
N HIS A 37 19.15 -0.68 -15.17
CA HIS A 37 18.56 0.61 -14.83
C HIS A 37 17.60 0.53 -13.63
N GLY A 38 16.73 -0.50 -13.60
CA GLY A 38 15.85 -0.74 -12.47
C GLY A 38 16.62 -1.09 -11.20
N ILE A 39 17.68 -1.88 -11.32
CA ILE A 39 18.57 -2.23 -10.19
C ILE A 39 19.28 -0.98 -9.66
N ALA A 40 19.81 -0.13 -10.53
CA ALA A 40 20.43 1.14 -10.12
C ALA A 40 19.43 2.06 -9.41
N GLY A 41 18.21 2.17 -9.91
CA GLY A 41 17.13 2.93 -9.25
C GLY A 41 16.75 2.35 -7.89
N LEU A 42 16.67 1.02 -7.77
CA LEU A 42 16.43 0.34 -6.50
C LEU A 42 17.56 0.60 -5.49
N SER A 43 18.82 0.57 -5.92
CA SER A 43 19.97 0.86 -5.07
C SER A 43 19.85 2.25 -4.43
N VAL A 44 19.55 3.28 -5.23
CA VAL A 44 19.38 4.65 -4.72
C VAL A 44 18.16 4.75 -3.80
N ALA A 45 17.07 4.05 -4.10
CA ALA A 45 15.89 4.01 -3.23
C ALA A 45 16.20 3.35 -1.87
N VAL A 46 16.99 2.26 -1.86
CA VAL A 46 17.47 1.62 -0.64
C VAL A 46 18.34 2.58 0.16
N ASP A 47 19.31 3.25 -0.48
CA ASP A 47 20.18 4.24 0.17
C ASP A 47 19.38 5.39 0.79
N PHE A 48 18.33 5.86 0.10
CA PHE A 48 17.41 6.87 0.62
C PHE A 48 16.72 6.38 1.91
N VAL A 49 16.08 5.21 1.89
CA VAL A 49 15.40 4.64 3.06
C VAL A 49 16.39 4.37 4.19
N SER A 50 17.60 3.89 3.89
CA SER A 50 18.66 3.68 4.87
C SER A 50 19.15 4.98 5.51
N THR A 51 19.20 6.08 4.74
CA THR A 51 19.60 7.41 5.23
C THR A 51 18.52 8.02 6.12
N GLN A 52 17.25 7.90 5.76
CA GLN A 52 16.14 8.36 6.61
C GLN A 52 15.99 7.47 7.86
N GLY A 53 16.23 6.17 7.71
CA GLY A 53 16.03 5.14 8.72
C GLY A 53 14.62 4.54 8.66
N VAL A 54 14.53 3.22 8.61
CA VAL A 54 13.26 2.47 8.50
C VAL A 54 12.29 2.83 9.64
N CYS A 55 12.79 2.97 10.87
CA CYS A 55 11.95 3.35 12.01
C CYS A 55 11.39 4.76 11.87
N ALA A 56 12.17 5.72 11.33
CA ALA A 56 11.69 7.09 11.14
C ALA A 56 10.61 7.17 10.07
N VAL A 57 10.80 6.46 8.94
CA VAL A 57 9.78 6.32 7.90
C VAL A 57 8.50 5.69 8.47
N HIS A 58 8.64 4.59 9.20
CA HIS A 58 7.51 3.91 9.83
C HIS A 58 6.75 4.81 10.82
N SER A 59 7.46 5.50 11.72
CA SER A 59 6.83 6.41 12.68
C SER A 59 6.10 7.56 11.98
N HIS A 60 6.71 8.16 10.95
CA HIS A 60 6.07 9.21 10.16
C HIS A 60 4.78 8.72 9.50
N ASP A 61 4.83 7.61 8.77
CA ASP A 61 3.66 7.10 8.06
C ASP A 61 2.54 6.68 9.04
N LEU A 62 2.91 6.17 10.22
CA LEU A 62 1.95 5.75 11.25
C LEU A 62 1.25 6.94 11.91
N GLU A 63 1.94 8.07 12.12
CA GLU A 63 1.28 9.30 12.59
C GLU A 63 0.22 9.80 11.59
N LEU A 64 0.49 9.72 10.29
CA LEU A 64 -0.49 10.04 9.25
C LEU A 64 -1.72 9.11 9.31
N VAL A 65 -1.52 7.81 9.53
CA VAL A 65 -2.62 6.86 9.74
C VAL A 65 -3.43 7.25 10.98
N LYS A 66 -2.77 7.55 12.11
CA LYS A 66 -3.47 7.92 13.35
C LYS A 66 -4.35 9.15 13.13
N GLN A 67 -3.79 10.18 12.49
CA GLN A 67 -4.52 11.40 12.16
C GLN A 67 -5.72 11.09 11.25
N PHE A 68 -5.49 10.40 10.13
CA PHE A 68 -6.55 10.07 9.19
C PHE A 68 -7.67 9.27 9.86
N VAL A 69 -7.33 8.22 10.61
CA VAL A 69 -8.31 7.36 11.31
C VAL A 69 -9.10 8.13 12.37
N ALA A 70 -8.44 9.02 13.13
CA ALA A 70 -9.11 9.85 14.12
C ALA A 70 -10.20 10.73 13.48
N GLU A 71 -9.90 11.33 12.33
CA GLU A 71 -10.80 12.23 11.61
C GLU A 71 -11.93 11.47 10.90
N VAL A 72 -11.62 10.41 10.14
CA VAL A 72 -12.65 9.65 9.39
C VAL A 72 -13.62 8.89 10.27
N ARG A 73 -13.24 8.52 11.50
CA ARG A 73 -14.15 7.91 12.49
C ARG A 73 -15.31 8.84 12.87
N GLN A 74 -15.15 10.14 12.70
CA GLN A 74 -16.20 11.13 12.98
C GLN A 74 -17.13 11.37 11.78
N VAL A 75 -16.80 10.81 10.61
CA VAL A 75 -17.60 10.99 9.39
C VAL A 75 -18.74 9.96 9.37
N PRO A 76 -20.01 10.41 9.29
CA PRO A 76 -21.14 9.50 9.22
C PRO A 76 -21.07 8.59 7.99
N GLY A 77 -21.45 7.32 8.17
CA GLY A 77 -21.50 6.33 7.08
C GLY A 77 -20.15 5.78 6.64
N ILE A 78 -19.04 6.13 7.30
CA ILE A 78 -17.75 5.47 7.05
C ILE A 78 -17.71 4.12 7.78
N GLU A 79 -17.42 3.07 7.01
CA GLU A 79 -17.02 1.75 7.52
C GLU A 79 -15.52 1.55 7.31
N LEU A 80 -14.76 1.35 8.39
CA LEU A 80 -13.32 1.09 8.35
C LEU A 80 -13.04 -0.41 8.40
N TYR A 81 -12.14 -0.88 7.52
CA TYR A 81 -11.66 -2.25 7.52
C TYR A 81 -10.23 -2.33 8.04
N GLY A 82 -10.06 -2.99 9.17
CA GLY A 82 -8.77 -3.14 9.85
C GLY A 82 -8.93 -3.27 11.36
N SER A 83 -7.86 -3.60 12.07
CA SER A 83 -7.88 -3.71 13.52
C SER A 83 -7.37 -2.40 14.15
N PHE A 84 -8.22 -1.39 14.21
CA PHE A 84 -7.89 -0.10 14.84
C PHE A 84 -8.34 -0.07 16.31
N PRO A 85 -7.47 0.29 17.28
CA PRO A 85 -7.85 0.41 18.69
C PRO A 85 -8.81 1.58 18.91
N ASP A 86 -9.62 1.54 19.97
CA ASP A 86 -10.54 2.63 20.31
C ASP A 86 -9.78 3.94 20.52
N ASN A 87 -8.71 3.89 21.32
CA ASN A 87 -7.74 4.95 21.45
C ASN A 87 -6.68 4.83 20.36
N ILE A 88 -6.77 5.67 19.32
CA ILE A 88 -5.86 5.59 18.16
C ILE A 88 -4.40 5.89 18.52
N SER A 89 -4.14 6.60 19.62
CA SER A 89 -2.78 6.82 20.12
C SER A 89 -2.08 5.51 20.52
N GLU A 90 -2.83 4.44 20.77
CA GLU A 90 -2.31 3.08 21.05
C GLU A 90 -1.94 2.30 19.79
N LEU A 91 -2.19 2.87 18.59
CA LEU A 91 -1.70 2.33 17.32
C LEU A 91 -0.20 2.65 17.18
N ASN A 92 0.64 2.12 18.06
CA ASN A 92 2.05 2.47 18.13
C ASN A 92 3.01 1.29 17.93
N GLY A 93 2.52 0.12 17.49
CA GLY A 93 3.37 -1.07 17.22
C GLY A 93 4.11 -1.64 18.44
N GLU A 94 4.11 -0.95 19.58
CA GLU A 94 4.94 -1.23 20.76
C GLU A 94 4.19 -2.04 21.84
N SER A 95 2.90 -1.76 22.08
CA SER A 95 2.14 -2.34 23.20
C SER A 95 1.26 -3.54 22.79
N SER A 96 0.84 -3.59 21.54
CA SER A 96 0.00 -4.67 21.02
C SER A 96 0.71 -5.34 19.85
N GLN A 97 0.50 -6.64 19.65
CA GLN A 97 0.96 -7.39 18.46
C GLN A 97 0.29 -6.93 17.15
N LYS A 98 -0.07 -5.65 17.05
CA LYS A 98 -0.90 -5.03 16.02
C LYS A 98 -0.19 -3.77 15.54
N ASP A 99 0.98 -3.99 14.95
CA ASP A 99 1.55 -3.00 14.04
C ASP A 99 0.63 -2.86 12.81
N HIS A 100 0.68 -1.72 12.14
CA HIS A 100 -0.19 -1.40 11.02
C HIS A 100 0.62 -0.86 9.85
N ALA A 101 0.37 -1.41 8.66
CA ALA A 101 0.86 -0.80 7.43
C ALA A 101 0.23 0.58 7.24
N PRO A 102 0.88 1.52 6.54
CA PRO A 102 0.37 2.88 6.34
C PRO A 102 -0.74 2.94 5.29
N ILE A 103 -1.79 2.15 5.50
CA ILE A 103 -2.88 1.90 4.59
C ILE A 103 -4.16 1.89 5.40
N VAL A 104 -5.17 2.63 4.95
CA VAL A 104 -6.52 2.63 5.54
C VAL A 104 -7.50 2.27 4.44
N THR A 105 -8.28 1.21 4.69
CA THR A 105 -9.32 0.75 3.76
C THR A 105 -10.67 1.06 4.36
N LEU A 106 -11.56 1.65 3.56
CA LEU A 106 -12.88 2.06 4.00
C LEU A 106 -13.93 1.98 2.88
N ASN A 107 -15.19 2.02 3.29
CA ASN A 107 -16.33 2.35 2.45
C ASN A 107 -17.09 3.54 3.03
N LEU A 108 -17.84 4.23 2.18
CA LEU A 108 -18.76 5.29 2.57
C LEU A 108 -20.17 4.88 2.13
N ASP A 109 -21.13 4.91 3.06
CA ASP A 109 -22.51 4.52 2.80
C ASP A 109 -23.11 5.25 1.60
N GLY A 110 -23.81 4.49 0.76
CA GLY A 110 -24.42 5.00 -0.47
C GLY A 110 -23.47 5.15 -1.67
N TRP A 111 -22.19 4.80 -1.53
CA TRP A 111 -21.22 4.83 -2.62
C TRP A 111 -20.65 3.44 -2.91
N THR A 112 -20.49 3.10 -4.20
CA THR A 112 -19.53 2.05 -4.57
C THR A 112 -18.10 2.58 -4.48
N SER A 113 -17.12 1.70 -4.25
CA SER A 113 -15.72 2.13 -4.18
C SER A 113 -15.22 2.81 -5.46
N SER A 114 -15.71 2.37 -6.62
CA SER A 114 -15.38 2.99 -7.92
C SER A 114 -15.93 4.41 -8.05
N GLU A 115 -17.17 4.65 -7.61
CA GLU A 115 -17.78 5.99 -7.66
C GLU A 115 -17.07 6.95 -6.71
N LEU A 116 -16.83 6.52 -5.47
CA LEU A 116 -16.12 7.33 -4.48
C LEU A 116 -14.71 7.68 -4.95
N ALA A 117 -13.94 6.70 -5.43
CA ALA A 117 -12.59 6.95 -5.95
C ALA A 117 -12.58 7.89 -7.15
N ARG A 118 -13.57 7.78 -8.05
CA ARG A 118 -13.72 8.69 -9.20
C ARG A 118 -13.99 10.13 -8.74
N VAL A 119 -14.92 10.33 -7.81
CA VAL A 119 -15.26 11.67 -7.30
C VAL A 119 -14.07 12.28 -6.57
N LEU A 120 -13.42 11.54 -5.67
CA LEU A 120 -12.19 11.97 -5.00
C LEU A 120 -11.11 12.40 -6.02
N SER A 121 -10.93 11.65 -7.10
CA SER A 121 -9.94 11.99 -8.13
C SER A 121 -10.32 13.22 -8.96
N VAL A 122 -11.59 13.33 -9.39
CA VAL A 122 -12.00 14.36 -10.36
C VAL A 122 -12.31 15.69 -9.68
N GLU A 123 -12.98 15.66 -8.53
CA GLU A 123 -13.50 16.87 -7.87
C GLU A 123 -12.53 17.39 -6.81
N TYR A 124 -11.78 16.49 -6.17
CA TYR A 124 -10.88 16.83 -5.07
C TYR A 124 -9.41 16.66 -5.40
N ASP A 125 -9.04 16.13 -6.57
CA ASP A 125 -7.65 15.83 -6.93
C ASP A 125 -6.97 14.95 -5.85
N ILE A 126 -7.66 13.87 -5.47
CA ILE A 126 -7.19 12.86 -4.50
C ILE A 126 -7.14 11.51 -5.20
N SER A 127 -5.93 10.94 -5.30
CA SER A 127 -5.71 9.63 -5.92
C SER A 127 -5.79 8.50 -4.88
N VAL A 128 -6.75 7.60 -5.06
CA VAL A 128 -6.95 6.41 -4.22
C VAL A 128 -7.16 5.18 -5.08
N ARG A 129 -7.09 3.98 -4.48
CA ARG A 129 -7.38 2.74 -5.19
C ARG A 129 -8.75 2.20 -4.80
N ALA A 130 -9.60 1.92 -5.78
CA ALA A 130 -10.85 1.19 -5.60
C ALA A 130 -10.71 -0.32 -5.91
N GLY A 131 -11.73 -1.08 -5.56
CA GLY A 131 -11.90 -2.48 -5.97
C GLY A 131 -11.38 -3.49 -4.97
N ALA A 132 -10.93 -4.66 -5.46
CA ALA A 132 -10.63 -5.82 -4.63
C ALA A 132 -9.19 -5.89 -4.08
N HIS A 133 -8.32 -4.94 -4.46
CA HIS A 133 -6.90 -4.86 -4.07
C HIS A 133 -6.10 -6.18 -4.18
N CYS A 134 -6.42 -7.02 -5.17
CA CYS A 134 -5.87 -8.38 -5.33
C CYS A 134 -6.14 -9.33 -4.14
N ALA A 135 -7.12 -9.03 -3.29
CA ALA A 135 -7.50 -9.79 -2.10
C ALA A 135 -8.97 -10.30 -2.14
N PRO A 136 -9.42 -10.98 -3.20
CA PRO A 136 -10.85 -11.31 -3.41
C PRO A 136 -11.46 -12.18 -2.30
N ARG A 137 -10.65 -13.02 -1.63
CA ARG A 137 -11.12 -13.83 -0.49
C ARG A 137 -11.43 -12.96 0.73
N MET A 138 -10.64 -11.91 0.96
CA MET A 138 -10.88 -10.96 2.06
C MET A 138 -12.16 -10.16 1.78
N HIS A 139 -12.35 -9.66 0.56
CA HIS A 139 -13.57 -8.96 0.17
C HIS A 139 -14.83 -9.82 0.36
N ARG A 140 -14.76 -11.13 0.10
CA ARG A 140 -15.85 -12.06 0.43
C ARG A 140 -16.13 -12.15 1.93
N ALA A 141 -15.08 -12.23 2.75
CA ALA A 141 -15.22 -12.29 4.20
C ALA A 141 -15.79 -10.99 4.79
N LEU A 142 -15.47 -9.83 4.18
CA LEU A 142 -15.94 -8.51 4.58
C LEU A 142 -17.28 -8.11 3.92
N GLY A 143 -17.85 -8.93 3.03
CA GLY A 143 -19.09 -8.63 2.33
C GLY A 143 -18.99 -7.56 1.24
N THR A 144 -17.78 -7.17 0.83
CA THR A 144 -17.51 -6.08 -0.13
C THR A 144 -17.30 -6.57 -1.56
N GLN A 145 -17.89 -7.70 -1.94
CA GLN A 145 -17.69 -8.29 -3.28
C GLN A 145 -18.28 -7.43 -4.39
N ASP A 146 -19.45 -6.84 -4.14
CA ASP A 146 -20.19 -6.07 -5.14
C ASP A 146 -19.82 -4.59 -5.11
N THR A 147 -19.50 -4.06 -3.92
CA THR A 147 -19.15 -2.65 -3.72
C THR A 147 -17.65 -2.37 -3.83
N GLY A 148 -16.80 -3.36 -3.60
CA GLY A 148 -15.36 -3.19 -3.41
C GLY A 148 -15.02 -2.37 -2.15
N SER A 149 -13.81 -1.86 -2.06
CA SER A 149 -13.43 -0.87 -1.04
C SER A 149 -12.50 0.20 -1.59
N VAL A 150 -12.46 1.36 -0.93
CA VAL A 150 -11.48 2.41 -1.22
C VAL A 150 -10.30 2.27 -0.26
N ARG A 151 -9.10 2.28 -0.81
CA ARG A 151 -7.86 2.18 -0.06
C ARG A 151 -7.04 3.46 -0.21
N PHE A 152 -6.83 4.12 0.91
CA PHE A 152 -5.84 5.17 1.10
C PHE A 152 -4.51 4.51 1.47
N SER A 153 -3.41 4.94 0.85
CA SER A 153 -2.07 4.40 1.07
C SER A 153 -1.12 5.56 1.20
N PHE A 154 -0.63 5.78 2.40
CA PHE A 154 0.26 6.87 2.76
C PHE A 154 1.70 6.41 2.59
N GLY A 155 2.59 7.34 2.32
CA GLY A 155 4.01 7.08 2.33
C GLY A 155 4.80 8.32 2.69
N PHE A 156 6.12 8.21 2.63
CA PHE A 156 7.05 9.20 3.16
C PHE A 156 6.87 10.65 2.66
N TYR A 157 6.25 10.85 1.50
CA TYR A 157 6.01 12.19 0.94
C TYR A 157 4.59 12.71 1.16
N THR A 158 3.70 11.89 1.74
CA THR A 158 2.35 12.32 2.10
C THR A 158 2.45 13.34 3.23
N THR A 159 1.63 14.38 3.14
CA THR A 159 1.62 15.48 4.11
C THR A 159 0.36 15.48 4.97
N GLU A 160 0.44 16.08 6.15
CA GLU A 160 -0.73 16.28 7.03
C GLU A 160 -1.83 17.11 6.34
N ASP A 161 -1.45 18.05 5.46
CA ASP A 161 -2.39 18.84 4.66
C ASP A 161 -3.18 17.96 3.68
N GLU A 162 -2.54 16.97 3.06
CA GLU A 162 -3.21 15.99 2.18
C GLU A 162 -4.15 15.08 2.97
N ILE A 163 -3.78 14.70 4.20
CA ILE A 163 -4.67 13.97 5.12
C ILE A 163 -5.92 14.80 5.40
N HIS A 164 -5.74 16.06 5.79
CA HIS A 164 -6.85 16.96 6.10
C HIS A 164 -7.75 17.23 4.88
N LYS A 165 -7.15 17.38 3.69
CA LYS A 165 -7.90 17.51 2.43
C LYS A 165 -8.75 16.27 2.17
N ALA A 166 -8.21 15.08 2.40
CA ALA A 166 -8.92 13.83 2.18
C ALA A 166 -10.07 13.59 3.17
N THR A 167 -9.86 13.85 4.46
CA THR A 167 -10.88 13.69 5.50
C THR A 167 -12.01 14.72 5.33
N THR A 168 -11.68 15.95 4.93
CA THR A 168 -12.65 16.99 4.60
C THR A 168 -13.52 16.59 3.41
N ALA A 169 -12.92 16.10 2.33
CA ALA A 169 -13.64 15.61 1.16
C ALA A 169 -14.60 14.46 1.52
N LEU A 170 -14.15 13.48 2.31
CA LEU A 170 -15.00 12.39 2.78
C LEU A 170 -16.20 12.89 3.62
N ASN A 171 -15.97 13.88 4.48
CA ASN A 171 -17.04 14.49 5.29
C ASN A 171 -18.07 15.26 4.46
N GLU A 172 -17.64 15.93 3.39
CA GLU A 172 -18.55 16.60 2.45
C GLU A 172 -19.38 15.57 1.65
N LEU A 173 -18.72 14.52 1.14
CA LEU A 173 -19.38 13.45 0.39
C LEU A 173 -20.34 12.63 1.25
N ALA A 174 -20.06 12.46 2.54
CA ALA A 174 -21.00 11.84 3.47
C ALA A 174 -22.30 12.65 3.60
N LYS A 175 -22.24 13.98 3.48
CA LYS A 175 -23.40 14.88 3.60
C LYS A 175 -24.21 15.01 2.33
N SER A 176 -23.63 14.72 1.16
CA SER A 176 -24.34 14.83 -0.12
C SER A 176 -25.29 13.67 -0.41
N VAL A 177 -25.20 12.58 0.35
CA VAL A 177 -26.07 11.39 0.26
C VAL A 177 -27.25 11.46 1.24
N MET A 178 -27.20 12.38 2.23
CA MET A 178 -28.31 12.65 3.17
C MET A 178 -29.37 13.55 2.53
#